data_AF-F3GDB5-F1
#
_entry.id   AF-F3GDB5-F1
#
_cell.length_a   1.000
_cell.length_b   1.000
_cell.length_c   1.000
_cell.angle_alpha   90.00
_cell.angle_beta   90.00
_cell.angle_gamma   90.00
#
_symmetry.space_group_name_H-M   'P 1'
#
loop_
_entity.id
_entity.type
_entity.pdbx_description
1 polymer ?
#
loop_
_entity_poly.entity_id
_entity_poly.type
_entity_poly.pdbx_seq_one_letter_code
_entity_poly.pdbx_strand_id
1 'polypeptide(L)'
;MTDHVRGSRGTWQTCLALLACLCLDAMHPASAEEADDMALALVEQRNLGEGLAWLGYQVASRTATFAGIVQAVGKTEAQELVQKELQRLKPEYQAQWDRNLAAAYAHAFTAEELRSLNQGADSPALGNRFRSRNTQVSVDMKARSSELLGQFVSRALSNAEAALRR
;
A
#
# COMPACT_ATOMS: atom_id res chain seq x y z
N MET A 1 -37.42 76.53 37.63
CA MET A 1 -37.01 76.43 39.05
C MET A 1 -37.92 75.39 39.66
N THR A 2 -37.55 74.16 39.99
CA THR A 2 -36.33 73.54 40.56
C THR A 2 -36.30 72.08 40.07
N ASP A 3 -35.30 71.65 39.32
CA ASP A 3 -34.10 70.90 39.76
C ASP A 3 -34.30 69.56 40.49
N HIS A 4 -33.58 68.56 39.94
CA HIS A 4 -33.15 67.25 40.46
C HIS A 4 -34.26 66.24 40.85
N VAL A 5 -34.21 64.99 40.38
CA VAL A 5 -33.27 63.96 40.87
C VAL A 5 -32.95 62.92 39.79
N ARG A 6 -31.64 62.68 39.66
CA ARG A 6 -30.99 61.58 38.94
C ARG A 6 -31.06 60.31 39.80
N GLY A 7 -31.72 59.27 39.30
CA GLY A 7 -31.77 57.93 39.92
C GLY A 7 -31.27 56.87 38.96
N SER A 8 -30.02 56.46 39.15
CA SER A 8 -29.34 55.35 38.47
C SER A 8 -29.97 54.00 38.85
N ARG A 9 -30.22 53.11 37.87
CA ARG A 9 -30.30 51.64 37.99
C ARG A 9 -30.63 51.02 36.63
N GLY A 10 -29.74 50.18 36.09
CA GLY A 10 -30.02 49.39 34.90
C GLY A 10 -28.77 48.94 34.14
N THR A 11 -27.85 48.24 34.80
CA THR A 11 -26.78 47.46 34.16
C THR A 11 -27.35 46.20 33.52
N TRP A 12 -27.50 46.19 32.19
CA TRP A 12 -27.67 44.97 31.38
C TRP A 12 -26.70 45.17 30.20
N GLN A 13 -25.45 44.66 30.23
CA GLN A 13 -25.10 43.29 29.78
C GLN A 13 -26.09 42.84 28.69
N THR A 14 -25.70 42.75 27.42
CA THR A 14 -24.78 41.71 26.97
C THR A 14 -24.06 42.08 25.66
N CYS A 15 -22.73 41.95 25.69
CA CYS A 15 -21.92 41.59 24.53
C CYS A 15 -22.31 40.17 24.10
N LEU A 16 -22.64 39.95 22.82
CA LEU A 16 -22.64 38.63 22.18
C LEU A 16 -22.63 38.82 20.65
N ALA A 17 -21.59 39.46 20.16
CA ALA A 17 -21.10 39.24 18.80
C ALA A 17 -19.74 38.55 18.96
N LEU A 18 -19.51 37.48 18.20
CA LEU A 18 -18.33 36.58 18.16
C LEU A 18 -18.58 35.20 18.77
N LEU A 19 -19.15 34.28 17.98
CA LEU A 19 -18.84 32.84 17.99
C LEU A 19 -19.61 32.14 16.86
N ALA A 20 -19.30 32.50 15.61
CA ALA A 20 -19.85 31.81 14.44
C ALA A 20 -18.77 31.69 13.35
N CYS A 21 -17.66 31.00 13.63
CA CYS A 21 -16.59 30.73 12.65
C CYS A 21 -15.60 29.61 13.08
N LEU A 22 -16.03 28.52 13.72
CA LEU A 22 -15.10 27.42 14.08
C LEU A 22 -15.59 25.99 13.76
N CYS A 23 -16.52 25.84 12.80
CA CYS A 23 -16.89 24.51 12.27
C CYS A 23 -16.81 24.48 10.74
N LEU A 24 -15.81 25.15 10.15
CA LEU A 24 -15.28 24.71 8.86
C LEU A 24 -14.21 23.68 9.20
N ASP A 25 -14.65 22.46 9.50
CA ASP A 25 -13.78 21.30 9.32
C ASP A 25 -13.37 21.35 7.85
N ALA A 26 -12.12 21.76 7.62
CA ALA A 26 -11.58 21.89 6.29
C ALA A 26 -11.54 20.47 5.72
N MET A 27 -12.58 20.10 4.97
CA MET A 27 -12.59 18.98 4.07
C MET A 27 -11.57 19.31 2.97
N HIS A 28 -10.28 19.29 3.33
CA HIS A 28 -9.20 19.35 2.36
C HIS A 28 -9.39 18.12 1.47
N PRO A 29 -9.58 18.29 0.15
CA PRO A 29 -9.53 17.16 -0.73
C PRO A 29 -8.14 16.55 -0.56
N ALA A 30 -8.08 15.32 -0.05
CA ALA A 30 -6.84 14.61 0.09
C ALA A 30 -6.11 14.61 -1.26
N SER A 31 -4.84 15.01 -1.25
CA SER A 31 -4.06 15.07 -2.49
C SER A 31 -3.76 13.64 -2.98
N ALA A 32 -3.52 13.49 -4.28
CA ALA A 32 -3.06 12.21 -4.83
C ALA A 32 -1.75 11.74 -4.17
N GLU A 33 -0.87 12.70 -3.84
CA GLU A 33 0.37 12.47 -3.09
C GLU A 33 0.11 11.89 -1.69
N GLU A 34 -0.89 12.41 -0.97
CA GLU A 34 -1.27 11.86 0.33
C GLU A 34 -1.81 10.43 0.22
N ALA A 35 -2.59 10.13 -0.83
CA ALA A 35 -3.06 8.76 -1.07
C ALA A 35 -1.90 7.80 -1.37
N ASP A 36 -0.91 8.23 -2.16
CA ASP A 36 0.29 7.45 -2.46
C ASP A 36 1.11 7.14 -1.19
N ASP A 37 1.35 8.15 -0.35
CA ASP A 37 2.08 8.00 0.92
C ASP A 37 1.34 7.07 1.90
N MET A 38 0.01 7.23 2.03
CA MET A 38 -0.79 6.36 2.89
C MET A 38 -0.85 4.93 2.37
N ALA A 39 -0.86 4.72 1.05
CA ALA A 39 -0.84 3.40 0.44
C ALA A 39 0.53 2.72 0.64
N LEU A 40 1.63 3.45 0.52
CA LEU A 40 2.96 2.90 0.78
C LEU A 40 3.09 2.50 2.24
N ALA A 41 2.67 3.37 3.16
CA ALA A 41 2.63 3.05 4.58
C ALA A 41 1.81 1.79 4.89
N LEU A 42 0.67 1.60 4.21
CA LEU A 42 -0.15 0.39 4.36
C LEU A 42 0.59 -0.86 3.91
N VAL A 43 1.24 -0.82 2.75
CA VAL A 43 2.00 -1.94 2.19
C VAL A 43 3.14 -2.35 3.12
N GLU A 44 3.91 -1.37 3.61
CA GLU A 44 5.06 -1.60 4.48
C GLU A 44 4.63 -2.09 5.87
N GLN A 45 3.69 -1.40 6.54
CA GLN A 45 3.27 -1.75 7.90
C GLN A 45 2.57 -3.11 7.98
N ARG A 46 1.89 -3.52 6.91
CA ARG A 46 1.17 -4.80 6.85
C ARG A 46 1.92 -5.88 6.06
N ASN A 47 3.15 -5.61 5.62
CA ASN A 47 3.97 -6.53 4.82
C ASN A 47 3.24 -7.09 3.59
N LEU A 48 2.38 -6.28 2.94
CA LEU A 48 1.53 -6.77 1.85
C LEU A 48 2.36 -7.20 0.61
N GLY A 49 3.57 -6.68 0.48
CA GLY A 49 4.50 -7.01 -0.60
C GLY A 49 5.39 -8.23 -0.35
N GLU A 50 5.31 -8.89 0.80
CA GLU A 50 6.23 -9.98 1.19
C GLU A 50 6.22 -11.16 0.19
N GLY A 51 5.10 -11.37 -0.50
CA GLY A 51 4.85 -12.48 -1.42
C GLY A 51 5.67 -12.48 -2.72
N LEU A 52 6.54 -11.49 -2.97
CA LEU A 52 7.33 -11.39 -4.19
C LEU A 52 8.13 -12.67 -4.51
N ALA A 53 8.91 -13.19 -3.55
CA ALA A 53 9.73 -14.37 -3.79
C ALA A 53 8.90 -15.64 -4.07
N TRP A 54 7.80 -15.81 -3.32
CA TRP A 54 6.87 -16.93 -3.53
C TRP A 54 6.22 -16.86 -4.92
N LEU A 55 5.73 -15.69 -5.33
CA LEU A 55 5.14 -15.50 -6.64
C LEU A 55 6.17 -15.70 -7.76
N GLY A 56 7.39 -15.18 -7.56
CA GLY A 56 8.51 -15.41 -8.46
C GLY A 56 8.76 -16.90 -8.68
N TYR A 57 8.75 -17.70 -7.61
CA TYR A 57 8.89 -19.16 -7.72
C TYR A 57 7.71 -19.82 -8.46
N GLN A 58 6.46 -19.38 -8.21
CA GLN A 58 5.29 -19.89 -8.95
C GLN A 58 5.43 -19.66 -10.46
N VAL A 59 5.93 -18.49 -10.86
CA VAL A 59 6.18 -18.18 -12.28
C VAL A 59 7.38 -19.00 -12.80
N ALA A 60 8.49 -19.02 -12.06
CA ALA A 60 9.70 -19.74 -12.44
C ALA A 60 9.42 -21.23 -12.70
N SER A 61 8.67 -21.89 -11.81
CA SER A 61 8.36 -23.32 -11.87
C SER A 61 7.57 -23.76 -13.11
N ARG A 62 6.98 -22.81 -13.85
CA ARG A 62 6.21 -23.05 -15.08
C ARG A 62 7.03 -22.81 -16.35
N THR A 63 8.31 -22.48 -16.22
CA THR A 63 9.20 -22.20 -17.37
C THR A 63 9.94 -23.44 -17.86
N ALA A 64 10.32 -23.43 -19.14
CA ALA A 64 11.18 -24.48 -19.72
C ALA A 64 12.58 -24.48 -19.08
N THR A 65 13.11 -23.31 -18.71
CA THR A 65 14.39 -23.16 -18.01
C THR A 65 14.38 -23.91 -16.68
N PHE A 66 13.32 -23.76 -15.88
CA PHE A 66 13.17 -24.54 -14.64
C PHE A 66 13.10 -26.04 -14.91
N ALA A 67 12.36 -26.46 -15.95
CA ALA A 67 12.31 -27.87 -16.34
C ALA A 67 13.69 -28.43 -16.73
N GLY A 68 14.52 -27.62 -17.41
CA GLY A 68 15.91 -27.97 -17.72
C GLY A 68 16.78 -28.15 -16.46
N ILE A 69 16.65 -27.25 -15.49
CA ILE A 69 17.35 -27.38 -14.20
C ILE A 69 16.88 -28.66 -13.46
N VAL A 70 15.58 -28.94 -13.45
CA VAL A 70 15.03 -30.19 -12.87
C VAL A 70 15.60 -31.44 -13.54
N GLN A 71 15.79 -31.43 -14.86
CA GLN A 71 16.40 -32.56 -15.57
C GLN A 71 17.87 -32.78 -15.17
N ALA A 72 18.59 -31.71 -14.83
CA ALA A 72 20.00 -31.77 -14.47
C ALA A 72 20.24 -32.27 -13.03
N VAL A 73 19.45 -31.80 -12.06
CA VAL A 73 19.71 -32.04 -10.62
C VAL A 73 18.54 -32.69 -9.87
N GLY A 74 17.44 -32.97 -10.56
CA GLY A 74 16.21 -33.43 -9.92
C GLY A 74 15.39 -32.30 -9.30
N LYS A 75 14.14 -32.62 -8.93
CA LYS A 75 13.14 -31.61 -8.55
C LYS A 75 13.50 -30.87 -7.26
N THR A 76 13.88 -31.59 -6.19
CA THR A 76 14.14 -30.98 -4.88
C THR A 76 15.29 -29.99 -4.96
N GLU A 77 16.41 -30.38 -5.55
CA GLU A 77 17.59 -29.52 -5.67
C GLU A 77 17.32 -28.31 -6.60
N ALA A 78 16.58 -28.51 -7.70
CA ALA A 78 16.15 -27.41 -8.55
C ALA A 78 15.28 -26.37 -7.81
N GLN A 79 14.37 -26.84 -6.94
CA GLN A 79 13.54 -25.97 -6.13
C GLN A 79 14.37 -25.14 -5.15
N GLU A 80 15.28 -25.80 -4.40
CA GLU A 80 16.16 -25.14 -3.45
C GLU A 80 17.05 -24.09 -4.13
N LEU A 81 17.65 -24.45 -5.27
CA LEU A 81 18.53 -23.58 -6.04
C LEU A 81 17.82 -22.31 -6.51
N VAL A 82 16.64 -22.46 -7.11
CA VAL A 82 15.88 -21.32 -7.62
C VAL A 82 15.30 -20.48 -6.49
N GLN A 83 14.79 -21.09 -5.42
CA GLN A 83 14.31 -20.33 -4.25
C GLN A 83 15.44 -19.56 -3.59
N LYS A 84 16.64 -20.14 -3.47
CA LYS A 84 17.82 -19.44 -2.95
C LYS A 84 18.15 -18.21 -3.78
N GLU A 85 18.15 -18.31 -5.11
CA GLU A 85 18.40 -17.15 -5.98
C GLU A 85 17.31 -16.08 -5.90
N LEU A 86 16.03 -16.49 -5.82
CA LEU A 86 14.92 -15.55 -5.63
C LEU A 86 15.05 -14.80 -4.30
N GLN A 87 15.38 -15.49 -3.20
CA GLN A 87 15.61 -14.85 -1.91
C GLN A 87 16.82 -13.91 -1.93
N ARG A 88 17.91 -14.33 -2.58
CA ARG A 88 19.12 -13.51 -2.72
C ARG A 88 18.86 -12.23 -3.50
N LEU A 89 18.05 -12.29 -4.55
CA LEU A 89 17.72 -11.15 -5.40
C LEU A 89 16.59 -10.29 -4.81
N LYS A 90 15.73 -10.82 -3.94
CA LYS A 90 14.56 -10.13 -3.37
C LYS A 90 14.86 -8.69 -2.92
N PRO A 91 15.94 -8.38 -2.17
CA PRO A 91 16.22 -7.01 -1.73
C PRO A 91 16.39 -6.00 -2.87
N GLU A 92 16.88 -6.43 -4.04
CA GLU A 92 17.07 -5.55 -5.21
C GLU A 92 15.74 -5.15 -5.88
N TYR A 93 14.68 -5.96 -5.72
CA TYR A 93 13.40 -5.79 -6.41
C TYR A 93 12.25 -5.37 -5.48
N GLN A 94 12.37 -5.64 -4.17
CA GLN A 94 11.30 -5.46 -3.19
C GLN A 94 10.77 -4.02 -3.15
N ALA A 95 11.66 -3.02 -3.13
CA ALA A 95 11.23 -1.63 -3.03
C ALA A 95 10.36 -1.17 -4.22
N GLN A 96 10.69 -1.61 -5.44
CA GLN A 96 9.85 -1.27 -6.61
C GLN A 96 8.56 -2.09 -6.63
N TRP A 97 8.61 -3.34 -6.18
CA TRP A 97 7.42 -4.18 -6.03
C TRP A 97 6.42 -3.56 -5.05
N ASP A 98 6.90 -3.08 -3.90
CA ASP A 98 6.08 -2.43 -2.87
C ASP A 98 5.48 -1.12 -3.38
N ARG A 99 6.26 -0.30 -4.10
CA ARG A 99 5.74 0.92 -4.75
C ARG A 99 4.66 0.62 -5.78
N ASN A 100 4.82 -0.42 -6.59
CA ASN A 100 3.79 -0.81 -7.56
C ASN A 100 2.51 -1.27 -6.86
N LEU A 101 2.63 -1.99 -5.74
CA LEU A 101 1.50 -2.43 -4.93
C LEU A 101 0.81 -1.23 -4.26
N ALA A 102 1.59 -0.30 -3.71
CA ALA A 102 1.08 0.94 -3.13
C ALA A 102 0.30 1.74 -4.16
N ALA A 103 0.84 1.93 -5.37
CA ALA A 103 0.14 2.64 -6.45
C ALA A 103 -1.18 1.95 -6.86
N ALA A 104 -1.24 0.61 -6.83
CA ALA A 104 -2.48 -0.13 -7.06
C ALA A 104 -3.51 0.09 -5.95
N TYR A 105 -3.07 0.21 -4.68
CA TYR A 105 -3.94 0.59 -3.57
C TYR A 105 -4.41 2.05 -3.67
N ALA A 106 -3.52 3.00 -3.96
CA ALA A 106 -3.87 4.42 -4.12
C ALA A 106 -4.87 4.65 -5.27
N HIS A 107 -4.83 3.83 -6.33
CA HIS A 107 -5.82 3.86 -7.39
C HIS A 107 -7.20 3.31 -6.97
N ALA A 108 -7.24 2.35 -6.03
CA ALA A 108 -8.47 1.68 -5.62
C ALA A 108 -9.14 2.29 -4.37
N PHE A 109 -8.41 3.11 -3.59
CA PHE A 109 -8.88 3.64 -2.32
C PHE A 109 -8.60 5.14 -2.18
N THR A 110 -9.47 5.82 -1.45
CA THR A 110 -9.21 7.21 -1.07
C THR A 110 -8.16 7.29 0.05
N ALA A 111 -7.49 8.43 0.20
CA ALA A 111 -6.55 8.64 1.30
C ALA A 111 -7.18 8.44 2.69
N GLU A 112 -8.45 8.82 2.87
CA GLU A 112 -9.20 8.61 4.12
C GLU A 112 -9.40 7.11 4.42
N GLU A 113 -9.75 6.33 3.40
CA GLU A 113 -9.89 4.88 3.53
C GLU A 113 -8.55 4.22 3.85
N LEU A 114 -7.47 4.65 3.19
CA LEU A 114 -6.11 4.16 3.46
C LEU A 114 -5.64 4.53 4.86
N ARG A 115 -5.90 5.76 5.30
CA ARG A 115 -5.60 6.22 6.67
C ARG A 115 -6.35 5.40 7.71
N SER A 116 -7.64 5.16 7.49
CA SER A 116 -8.47 4.31 8.35
C SER A 116 -7.94 2.88 8.42
N LEU A 117 -7.51 2.31 7.28
CA LEU A 117 -6.90 0.98 7.22
C LEU A 117 -5.58 0.92 7.99
N ASN A 118 -4.72 1.94 7.84
CA ASN A 118 -3.46 2.06 8.57
C ASN A 118 -3.68 2.11 10.08
N GLN A 119 -4.66 2.87 10.54
CA GLN A 119 -5.04 2.96 11.96
C GLN A 119 -5.69 1.68 12.50
N GLY A 120 -5.97 0.69 11.65
CA GLY A 120 -6.58 -0.57 12.07
C GLY A 120 -8.07 -0.43 12.39
N ALA A 121 -8.75 0.55 11.78
CA ALA A 121 -10.19 0.73 11.97
C ALA A 121 -10.96 -0.53 11.55
N ASP A 122 -11.56 -1.22 12.51
CA ASP A 122 -12.30 -2.46 12.27
C ASP A 122 -13.80 -2.15 12.08
N SER A 123 -14.12 -1.59 10.92
CA SER A 123 -15.52 -1.45 10.49
C SER A 123 -15.86 -2.56 9.50
N PRO A 124 -16.95 -3.32 9.71
CA PRO A 124 -17.42 -4.32 8.74
C PRO A 124 -17.61 -3.74 7.33
N ALA A 125 -18.01 -2.47 7.23
CA ALA A 125 -18.15 -1.78 5.96
C ALA A 125 -16.80 -1.53 5.26
N LEU A 126 -15.77 -1.12 6.01
CA LEU A 126 -14.42 -0.92 5.48
C LEU A 126 -13.79 -2.26 5.07
N GLY A 127 -13.94 -3.31 5.88
CA GLY A 127 -13.48 -4.66 5.53
C GLY A 127 -14.18 -5.25 4.29
N ASN A 128 -15.49 -5.01 4.14
CA ASN A 128 -16.24 -5.40 2.93
C ASN A 128 -15.75 -4.66 1.68
N ARG A 129 -15.55 -3.33 1.77
CA ARG A 129 -14.97 -2.54 0.66
C ARG A 129 -13.57 -3.02 0.31
N PHE A 130 -12.73 -3.26 1.31
CA PHE A 130 -11.38 -3.78 1.11
C PHE A 130 -11.38 -5.08 0.32
N ARG A 131 -12.17 -6.08 0.75
CA ARG A 131 -12.33 -7.34 0.02
C ARG A 131 -12.86 -7.15 -1.40
N SER A 132 -13.90 -6.32 -1.56
CA SER A 132 -14.51 -6.06 -2.86
C SER A 132 -13.54 -5.42 -3.86
N ARG A 133 -12.67 -4.52 -3.41
CA ARG A 133 -11.71 -3.82 -4.26
C ARG A 133 -10.37 -4.54 -4.40
N ASN A 134 -10.10 -5.58 -3.60
CA ASN A 134 -8.84 -6.32 -3.68
C ASN A 134 -8.63 -7.00 -5.05
N THR A 135 -9.70 -7.38 -5.75
CA THR A 135 -9.62 -7.86 -7.13
C THR A 135 -9.10 -6.76 -8.07
N GLN A 136 -9.57 -5.53 -7.93
CA GLN A 136 -9.09 -4.38 -8.72
C GLN A 136 -7.61 -4.10 -8.44
N VAL A 137 -7.21 -4.09 -7.17
CA VAL A 137 -5.79 -3.95 -6.76
C VAL A 137 -4.95 -5.04 -7.41
N SER A 138 -5.42 -6.29 -7.40
CA SER A 138 -4.68 -7.43 -7.98
C SER A 138 -4.50 -7.30 -9.50
N VAL A 139 -5.53 -6.84 -10.21
CA VAL A 139 -5.46 -6.58 -11.67
C VAL A 139 -4.48 -5.46 -11.97
N ASP A 140 -4.56 -4.34 -11.25
CA ASP A 140 -3.67 -3.20 -11.46
C ASP A 140 -2.22 -3.53 -11.08
N MET A 141 -2.01 -4.22 -9.95
CA MET A 141 -0.69 -4.70 -9.55
C MET A 141 -0.07 -5.62 -10.60
N LYS A 142 -0.86 -6.52 -11.19
CA LYS A 142 -0.39 -7.37 -12.30
C LYS A 142 0.05 -6.51 -13.49
N ALA A 143 -0.74 -5.52 -13.90
CA ALA A 143 -0.40 -4.65 -15.01
C ALA A 143 0.91 -3.87 -14.75
N ARG A 144 1.08 -3.33 -13.53
CA ARG A 144 2.25 -2.53 -13.12
C ARG A 144 3.52 -3.36 -12.94
N SER A 145 3.40 -4.61 -12.52
CA SER A 145 4.54 -5.41 -12.05
C SER A 145 4.91 -6.58 -12.93
N SER A 146 4.20 -6.83 -14.03
CA SER A 146 4.49 -7.98 -14.91
C SER A 146 5.93 -7.95 -15.44
N GLU A 147 6.43 -6.79 -15.86
CA GLU A 147 7.81 -6.64 -16.33
C GLU A 147 8.82 -6.85 -15.20
N LEU A 148 8.64 -6.18 -14.06
CA LEU A 148 9.51 -6.31 -12.88
C LEU A 148 9.61 -7.77 -12.42
N LEU A 149 8.47 -8.46 -12.34
CA LEU A 149 8.40 -9.88 -11.97
C LEU A 149 9.10 -10.75 -13.01
N GLY A 150 8.92 -10.47 -14.30
CA GLY A 150 9.61 -11.16 -15.38
C GLY A 150 11.13 -11.05 -15.29
N GLN A 151 11.66 -9.84 -15.05
CA GLN A 151 13.09 -9.60 -14.87
C GLN A 151 13.64 -10.31 -13.63
N PHE A 152 12.93 -10.22 -12.50
CA PHE A 152 13.28 -10.90 -11.26
C PHE A 152 13.39 -12.43 -11.45
N VAL A 153 12.39 -13.03 -12.08
CA VAL A 153 12.35 -14.47 -12.35
C VAL A 153 13.43 -14.90 -13.36
N SER A 154 13.60 -14.15 -14.45
CA SER A 154 14.60 -14.45 -15.47
C SER A 154 16.01 -14.44 -14.90
N ARG A 155 16.32 -13.45 -14.05
CA ARG A 155 17.64 -13.36 -13.39
C ARG A 155 17.85 -14.50 -12.40
N ALA A 156 16.85 -14.87 -11.62
CA ALA A 156 16.95 -16.00 -10.69
C ALA A 156 17.22 -17.33 -11.42
N LEU A 157 16.47 -17.59 -12.50
CA LEU A 157 16.64 -18.80 -13.32
C LEU A 157 18.02 -18.83 -14.01
N SER A 158 18.47 -17.69 -14.54
CA SER A 158 19.78 -17.59 -15.19
C SER A 158 20.93 -17.85 -14.22
N ASN A 159 20.84 -17.33 -12.99
CA ASN A 159 21.85 -17.60 -11.96
C ASN A 159 21.85 -19.06 -11.53
N ALA A 160 20.66 -19.67 -11.39
CA ALA A 160 20.52 -21.07 -11.07
C ALA A 160 21.14 -21.96 -12.15
N GLU A 161 20.85 -21.73 -13.44
CA GLU A 161 21.51 -22.45 -14.54
C GLU A 161 23.04 -22.27 -14.54
N ALA A 162 23.52 -21.05 -14.26
CA ALA A 162 24.95 -20.78 -14.20
C ALA A 162 25.64 -21.51 -13.04
N ALA A 163 24.93 -21.75 -11.92
CA ALA A 163 25.45 -22.49 -10.78
C ALA A 163 25.68 -23.98 -11.11
N LEU A 164 24.95 -24.55 -12.06
CA LEU A 164 25.13 -25.94 -12.51
C LEU A 164 26.42 -26.16 -13.31
N ARG A 165 27.04 -25.09 -13.81
CA ARG A 165 28.24 -25.14 -14.67
C ARG A 165 29.54 -24.87 -13.91
N ARG A 166 29.46 -24.63 -12.61
CA ARG A 166 30.61 -24.34 -11.74
C ARG A 166 31.02 -25.59 -11.00
#